data_AF-A0A158PKV5-F1
#
_entry.id   AF-A0A158PKV5-F1
#
_cell.length_a   1.000
_cell.length_b   1.000
_cell.length_c   1.000
_cell.angle_alpha   90.00
_cell.angle_beta   90.00
_cell.angle_gamma   90.00
#
_symmetry.space_group_name_H-M   'P 1'
#
loop_
_entity.id
_entity.type
_entity.pdbx_description
1 polymer ?
#
loop_
_entity_poly.entity_id
_entity_poly.type
_entity_poly.pdbx_seq_one_letter_code
_entity_poly.pdbx_strand_id
1 'polypeptide(L)'
;MEALNASVLLVFTQGDVFDRIRTRSFKKDVAAIFGTVKDEGTYWLPYYMSRYGFCFNHTISAEDPQNRALITREQYRQSMKAFMPYFGGSALVEHALLHAYQSVSTGFSPQENLRDGVGRFLGDYFFTCSLIEFADIIADNVYGPVYMYYFTMRSVLFPSLAHIVAIDHLSNRRSTANPWPKWMGVMHGYEIEYAFGQPLSRPSLYEKNYLRTEQRFSEFIMKLWIDFANTGTPATYWPKYNRIDRQALELGEESTRGDHRIMVDVHGSYCRLIDEAKTVAGQGTTHSRGEGNDNDDDSESASRFVSGDERVFKFYEVRNRADVAATELGVQHVTSHGRLADAGLHLQLRHPTHVS
;
A
#
# COMPACT_ATOMS: atom_id res chain seq x y z
N MET A 1 23.25 40.05 -8.28
CA MET A 1 22.28 39.46 -7.34
C MET A 1 21.42 38.51 -8.16
N GLU A 2 21.86 37.27 -8.26
CA GLU A 2 21.18 36.23 -9.01
C GLU A 2 19.99 35.72 -8.20
N ALA A 3 18.81 35.74 -8.84
CA ALA A 3 17.64 35.06 -8.36
C ALA A 3 17.90 33.54 -8.42
N LEU A 4 17.94 32.89 -7.27
CA LEU A 4 17.95 31.44 -7.17
C LEU A 4 16.58 30.91 -7.66
N ASN A 5 16.56 30.47 -8.92
CA ASN A 5 15.48 29.65 -9.46
C ASN A 5 15.42 28.35 -8.65
N ALA A 6 14.36 28.17 -7.87
CA ALA A 6 14.01 26.88 -7.31
C ALA A 6 13.53 25.99 -8.46
N SER A 7 14.44 25.21 -9.03
CA SER A 7 14.09 24.11 -9.93
C SER A 7 13.31 23.08 -9.13
N VAL A 8 11.99 23.07 -9.31
CA VAL A 8 11.15 21.91 -8.99
C VAL A 8 11.73 20.75 -9.78
N LEU A 9 12.23 19.73 -9.08
CA LEU A 9 12.68 18.49 -9.69
C LEU A 9 11.44 17.73 -10.19
N LEU A 10 10.92 18.13 -11.36
CA LEU A 10 10.06 17.28 -12.17
C LEU A 10 10.86 16.00 -12.46
N VAL A 11 10.33 14.85 -12.05
CA VAL A 11 10.79 13.56 -12.58
C VAL A 11 10.47 13.58 -14.08
N PHE A 12 11.46 13.92 -14.89
CA PHE A 12 11.30 14.02 -16.34
C PHE A 12 11.07 12.63 -16.95
N THR A 13 9.82 12.31 -17.28
CA THR A 13 9.53 11.26 -18.26
C THR A 13 9.51 11.89 -19.64
N GLN A 14 10.43 11.48 -20.52
CA GLN A 14 10.28 11.75 -21.95
C GLN A 14 9.17 10.84 -22.48
N GLY A 15 7.93 11.34 -22.48
CA GLY A 15 6.74 10.60 -22.93
C GLY A 15 5.92 9.96 -21.81
N ASP A 16 4.84 9.32 -22.21
CA ASP A 16 3.90 8.61 -21.33
C ASP A 16 4.51 7.34 -20.73
N VAL A 17 4.28 7.10 -19.44
CA VAL A 17 4.86 5.97 -18.72
C VAL A 17 4.29 4.63 -19.21
N PHE A 18 2.99 4.57 -19.53
CA PHE A 18 2.35 3.35 -20.00
C PHE A 18 2.86 2.98 -21.39
N ASP A 19 3.06 3.96 -22.28
CA ASP A 19 3.70 3.74 -23.57
C ASP A 19 5.12 3.21 -23.43
N ARG A 20 5.90 3.74 -22.48
CA ARG A 20 7.26 3.25 -22.23
C ARG A 20 7.26 1.83 -21.68
N ILE A 21 6.32 1.48 -20.81
CA ILE A 21 6.15 0.12 -20.31
C ILE A 21 5.77 -0.81 -21.48
N ARG A 22 4.77 -0.43 -22.29
CA ARG A 22 4.27 -1.19 -23.46
C ARG A 22 5.34 -1.41 -24.53
N THR A 23 6.07 -0.36 -24.89
CA THR A 23 7.17 -0.39 -25.86
C THR A 23 8.48 -0.91 -25.27
N ARG A 24 8.47 -1.27 -23.98
CA ARG A 24 9.64 -1.77 -23.23
C ARG A 24 10.81 -0.77 -23.22
N SER A 25 10.52 0.52 -23.36
CA SER A 25 11.49 1.62 -23.37
C SER A 25 11.85 2.06 -21.94
N PHE A 26 12.49 1.17 -21.20
CA PHE A 26 12.99 1.38 -19.84
C PHE A 26 14.35 0.72 -19.63
N LYS A 27 15.06 1.10 -18.56
CA LYS A 27 16.40 0.59 -18.26
C LYS A 27 16.36 -0.94 -18.08
N LYS A 28 17.25 -1.65 -18.78
CA LYS A 28 17.29 -3.12 -18.83
C LYS A 28 18.32 -3.73 -17.89
N ASP A 29 19.44 -3.05 -17.72
CA ASP A 29 20.51 -3.47 -16.81
C ASP A 29 20.24 -2.95 -15.39
N VAL A 30 19.26 -3.56 -14.74
CA VAL A 30 18.86 -3.25 -13.36
C VAL A 30 18.50 -4.52 -12.61
N ALA A 31 18.91 -4.59 -11.33
CA ALA A 31 18.25 -5.43 -10.34
C ALA A 31 17.12 -4.61 -9.70
N ALA A 32 16.02 -5.25 -9.32
CA ALA A 32 14.87 -4.56 -8.73
C ALA A 32 14.28 -5.34 -7.55
N ILE A 33 13.76 -4.59 -6.57
CA ILE A 33 12.88 -5.15 -5.54
C ILE A 33 11.57 -4.40 -5.57
N PHE A 34 10.48 -5.16 -5.60
CA PHE A 34 9.11 -4.68 -5.47
C PHE A 34 8.46 -5.27 -4.23
N GLY A 35 7.40 -4.65 -3.74
CA GLY A 35 6.58 -5.27 -2.71
C GLY A 35 5.33 -4.49 -2.38
N THR A 36 4.43 -5.18 -1.69
CA THR A 36 3.12 -4.71 -1.26
C THR A 36 2.92 -5.06 0.20
N VAL A 37 2.12 -4.27 0.91
CA VAL A 37 1.74 -4.54 2.29
C VAL A 37 0.43 -5.31 2.39
N LYS A 38 0.21 -5.98 3.52
CA LYS A 38 -0.99 -6.82 3.69
C LYS A 38 -2.30 -6.06 3.59
N ASP A 39 -2.38 -4.82 4.04
CA ASP A 39 -3.65 -4.09 4.13
C ASP A 39 -3.56 -2.73 3.42
N GLU A 40 -2.98 -2.70 2.19
CA GLU A 40 -2.76 -1.50 1.37
C GLU A 40 -3.92 -0.50 1.50
N GLY A 41 -5.12 -0.91 1.07
CA GLY A 41 -6.27 -0.03 0.90
C GLY A 41 -6.80 0.63 2.16
N THR A 42 -6.48 0.13 3.36
CA THR A 42 -7.18 0.57 4.58
C THR A 42 -6.93 2.03 4.93
N TYR A 43 -5.73 2.56 4.62
CA TYR A 43 -5.34 3.94 4.89
C TYR A 43 -6.31 4.97 4.27
N TRP A 44 -6.84 4.69 3.08
CA TRP A 44 -7.68 5.63 2.34
C TRP A 44 -9.15 5.59 2.76
N LEU A 45 -9.61 4.54 3.44
CA LEU A 45 -11.02 4.36 3.77
C LEU A 45 -11.59 5.51 4.62
N PRO A 46 -10.91 5.98 5.69
CA PRO A 46 -11.41 7.10 6.49
C PRO A 46 -11.59 8.41 5.71
N TYR A 47 -10.74 8.63 4.70
CA TYR A 47 -10.71 9.89 3.95
C TYR A 47 -11.78 9.95 2.87
N TYR A 48 -12.01 8.85 2.15
CA TYR A 48 -12.83 8.84 0.94
C TYR A 48 -14.12 8.03 1.06
N MET A 49 -14.22 7.16 2.07
CA MET A 49 -15.33 6.23 2.26
C MET A 49 -16.10 6.47 3.57
N SER A 50 -15.88 7.61 4.23
CA SER A 50 -16.57 7.98 5.48
C SER A 50 -18.09 7.93 5.35
N ARG A 51 -18.64 8.41 4.22
CA ARG A 51 -20.09 8.33 3.90
C ARG A 51 -20.65 6.91 3.85
N TYR A 52 -19.80 5.89 3.71
CA TYR A 52 -20.20 4.49 3.67
C TYR A 52 -19.89 3.74 4.98
N GLY A 53 -19.58 4.46 6.07
CA GLY A 53 -19.37 3.87 7.39
C GLY A 53 -17.91 3.72 7.81
N PHE A 54 -16.96 4.12 6.96
CA PHE A 54 -15.54 4.17 7.32
C PHE A 54 -15.19 5.51 7.97
N CYS A 55 -15.78 5.79 9.13
CA CYS A 55 -15.46 7.00 9.89
C CYS A 55 -14.25 6.77 10.80
N PHE A 56 -13.44 7.81 10.98
CA PHE A 56 -12.39 7.84 11.99
C PHE A 56 -12.38 9.18 12.70
N ASN A 57 -12.54 9.15 14.02
CA ASN A 57 -12.39 10.30 14.89
C ASN A 57 -11.05 10.20 15.64
N HIS A 58 -10.12 11.07 15.28
CA HIS A 58 -8.78 11.13 15.86
C HIS A 58 -8.74 11.75 17.27
N THR A 59 -9.83 12.38 17.73
CA THR A 59 -9.91 13.00 19.07
C THR A 59 -10.25 12.02 20.18
N ILE A 60 -10.64 10.79 19.81
CA ILE A 60 -10.95 9.70 20.73
C ILE A 60 -9.96 8.55 20.52
N SER A 61 -10.01 7.54 21.39
CA SER A 61 -9.17 6.36 21.24
C SER A 61 -9.35 5.73 19.86
N ALA A 62 -8.24 5.32 19.22
CA ALA A 62 -8.27 4.58 17.97
C ALA A 62 -9.04 3.25 18.10
N GLU A 63 -9.10 2.71 19.31
CA GLU A 63 -9.81 1.47 19.66
C GLU A 63 -11.22 1.71 20.20
N ASP A 64 -11.70 2.97 20.20
CA ASP A 64 -13.06 3.29 20.59
C ASP A 64 -14.08 2.55 19.69
N PRO A 65 -15.21 2.06 20.23
CA PRO A 65 -16.27 1.45 19.43
C PRO A 65 -16.70 2.26 18.20
N GLN A 66 -16.65 3.60 18.26
CA GLN A 66 -16.97 4.47 17.13
C GLN A 66 -15.96 4.38 15.97
N ASN A 67 -14.71 4.03 16.27
CA ASN A 67 -13.62 3.93 15.30
C ASN A 67 -13.45 2.52 14.70
N ARG A 68 -14.32 1.57 15.06
CA ARG A 68 -14.26 0.18 14.55
C ARG A 68 -14.66 0.04 13.08
N ALA A 69 -15.33 1.05 12.52
CA ALA A 69 -15.82 1.06 11.13
C ALA A 69 -16.62 -0.21 10.75
N LEU A 70 -17.48 -0.69 11.66
CA LEU A 70 -18.34 -1.84 11.37
C LEU A 70 -19.43 -1.45 10.38
N ILE A 71 -19.44 -2.10 9.21
CA ILE A 71 -20.36 -1.76 8.13
C ILE A 71 -21.48 -2.78 7.97
N THR A 72 -22.65 -2.29 7.55
CA THR A 72 -23.79 -3.11 7.14
C THR A 72 -23.61 -3.68 5.73
N ARG A 73 -24.43 -4.67 5.37
CA ARG A 73 -24.47 -5.21 3.99
C ARG A 73 -24.79 -4.15 2.94
N GLU A 74 -25.65 -3.19 3.29
CA GLU A 74 -25.97 -2.08 2.39
C GLU A 74 -24.79 -1.14 2.21
N GLN A 75 -24.13 -0.75 3.30
CA GLN A 75 -22.91 0.06 3.26
C GLN A 75 -21.78 -0.61 2.46
N TYR A 76 -21.60 -1.93 2.62
CA TYR A 76 -20.66 -2.73 1.81
C TYR A 76 -21.00 -2.63 0.32
N ARG A 77 -22.26 -2.86 -0.04
CA ARG A 77 -22.71 -2.76 -1.43
C ARG A 77 -22.47 -1.36 -2.01
N GLN A 78 -22.83 -0.32 -1.26
CA GLN A 78 -22.63 1.07 -1.71
C GLN A 78 -21.15 1.44 -1.85
N SER A 79 -20.29 0.91 -0.97
CA SER A 79 -18.83 1.10 -1.05
C SER A 79 -18.26 0.51 -2.33
N MET A 80 -18.62 -0.74 -2.64
CA MET A 80 -18.16 -1.42 -3.87
C MET A 80 -18.77 -0.76 -5.12
N LYS A 81 -20.06 -0.39 -5.05
CA LYS A 81 -20.79 0.28 -6.14
C LYS A 81 -20.15 1.60 -6.55
N ALA A 82 -19.54 2.33 -5.61
CA ALA A 82 -18.84 3.58 -5.89
C ALA A 82 -17.71 3.42 -6.93
N PHE A 83 -17.16 2.22 -7.10
CA PHE A 83 -16.09 1.92 -8.06
C PHE A 83 -16.59 1.33 -9.38
N MET A 84 -17.89 1.02 -9.51
CA MET A 84 -18.42 0.42 -10.73
C MET A 84 -18.30 1.30 -11.99
N PRO A 85 -18.22 2.64 -11.92
CA PRO A 85 -17.87 3.46 -13.08
C PRO A 85 -16.51 3.09 -13.72
N TYR A 86 -15.54 2.62 -12.93
CA TYR A 86 -14.27 2.09 -13.44
C TYR A 86 -14.41 0.71 -14.11
N PHE A 87 -15.60 0.11 -14.08
CA PHE A 87 -15.89 -1.16 -14.75
C PHE A 87 -17.10 -1.03 -15.67
N GLY A 88 -17.28 0.16 -16.26
CA GLY A 88 -18.35 0.43 -17.23
C GLY A 88 -19.76 0.30 -16.67
N GLY A 89 -19.94 0.27 -15.33
CA GLY A 89 -21.24 0.09 -14.69
C GLY A 89 -21.82 -1.32 -14.84
N SER A 90 -21.00 -2.33 -15.12
CA SER A 90 -21.47 -3.71 -15.34
C SER A 90 -22.05 -4.34 -14.07
N ALA A 91 -23.34 -4.68 -14.10
CA ALA A 91 -24.01 -5.38 -13.00
C ALA A 91 -23.40 -6.78 -12.75
N LEU A 92 -22.88 -7.45 -13.79
CA LEU A 92 -22.18 -8.72 -13.65
C LEU A 92 -20.89 -8.56 -12.84
N VAL A 93 -20.09 -7.55 -13.18
CA VAL A 93 -18.85 -7.24 -12.46
C VAL A 93 -19.15 -6.84 -11.02
N GLU A 94 -20.18 -6.03 -10.79
CA GLU A 94 -20.62 -5.65 -9.44
C GLU A 94 -20.92 -6.89 -8.57
N HIS A 95 -21.72 -7.83 -9.08
CA HIS A 95 -22.04 -9.06 -8.34
C HIS A 95 -20.82 -9.94 -8.10
N ALA A 96 -19.93 -10.07 -9.08
CA ALA A 96 -18.72 -10.88 -8.96
C ALA A 96 -17.78 -10.32 -7.88
N LEU A 97 -17.52 -9.01 -7.89
CA LEU A 97 -16.67 -8.35 -6.90
C LEU A 97 -17.31 -8.36 -5.51
N LEU A 98 -18.61 -8.09 -5.39
CA LEU A 98 -19.32 -8.19 -4.12
C LEU A 98 -19.18 -9.58 -3.49
N HIS A 99 -19.31 -10.63 -4.30
CA HIS A 99 -19.21 -12.01 -3.83
C HIS A 99 -17.78 -12.40 -3.47
N ALA A 100 -16.79 -12.01 -4.27
CA ALA A 100 -15.40 -12.37 -4.05
C ALA A 100 -14.81 -11.75 -2.77
N TYR A 101 -15.19 -10.51 -2.46
CA TYR A 101 -14.59 -9.75 -1.36
C TYR A 101 -15.37 -9.81 -0.03
N GLN A 102 -16.55 -10.43 0.04
CA GLN A 102 -17.38 -10.39 1.27
C GLN A 102 -16.82 -11.22 2.46
N SER A 103 -15.84 -12.09 2.21
CA SER A 103 -15.34 -13.06 3.19
C SER A 103 -13.82 -13.28 3.08
N VAL A 104 -13.07 -12.21 2.81
CA VAL A 104 -11.61 -12.25 2.65
C VAL A 104 -10.86 -12.41 3.97
N SER A 105 -11.50 -12.06 5.08
CA SER A 105 -10.97 -12.18 6.43
C SER A 105 -11.69 -13.30 7.18
N THR A 106 -10.99 -13.93 8.12
CA THR A 106 -11.58 -14.81 9.13
C THR A 106 -12.05 -14.00 10.34
N GLY A 107 -12.69 -12.86 10.09
CA GLY A 107 -13.19 -11.97 11.14
C GLY A 107 -14.29 -12.63 11.96
N PHE A 108 -14.43 -12.20 13.21
CA PHE A 108 -15.36 -12.81 14.17
C PHE A 108 -16.81 -12.44 13.91
N SER A 109 -17.06 -11.33 13.20
CA SER A 109 -18.40 -10.88 12.84
C SER A 109 -18.56 -10.68 11.32
N PRO A 110 -19.79 -10.89 10.78
CA PRO A 110 -20.08 -10.58 9.39
C PRO A 110 -19.73 -9.12 9.01
N GLN A 111 -19.94 -8.16 9.90
CA GLN A 111 -19.66 -6.74 9.66
C GLN A 111 -18.16 -6.46 9.48
N GLU A 112 -17.30 -7.14 10.24
CA GLU A 112 -15.85 -7.06 10.09
C GLU A 112 -15.42 -7.65 8.74
N ASN A 113 -15.97 -8.80 8.35
CA ASN A 113 -15.65 -9.42 7.07
C ASN A 113 -16.01 -8.55 5.87
N LEU A 114 -17.15 -7.84 5.95
CA LEU A 114 -17.53 -6.88 4.94
C LEU A 114 -16.58 -5.67 4.90
N ARG A 115 -16.23 -5.10 6.07
CA ARG A 115 -15.29 -3.98 6.18
C ARG A 115 -13.93 -4.35 5.58
N ASP A 116 -13.38 -5.47 5.99
CA ASP A 116 -12.08 -5.97 5.55
C ASP A 116 -12.10 -6.30 4.05
N GLY A 117 -13.26 -6.77 3.55
CA GLY A 117 -13.56 -6.94 2.12
C GLY A 117 -13.35 -5.68 1.29
N VAL A 118 -13.90 -4.55 1.72
CA VAL A 118 -13.72 -3.26 1.02
C VAL A 118 -12.24 -2.84 1.05
N GLY A 119 -11.58 -2.98 2.20
CA GLY A 119 -10.15 -2.66 2.32
C GLY A 119 -9.26 -3.50 1.41
N ARG A 120 -9.54 -4.82 1.34
CA ARG A 120 -8.86 -5.76 0.44
C ARG A 120 -9.09 -5.40 -1.02
N PHE A 121 -10.33 -5.15 -1.43
CA PHE A 121 -10.65 -4.72 -2.80
C PHE A 121 -9.92 -3.44 -3.19
N LEU A 122 -9.94 -2.44 -2.31
CA LEU A 122 -9.31 -1.16 -2.57
C LEU A 122 -7.79 -1.30 -2.72
N GLY A 123 -7.17 -2.10 -1.84
CA GLY A 123 -5.74 -2.41 -1.92
C GLY A 123 -5.37 -3.18 -3.19
N ASP A 124 -6.16 -4.19 -3.55
CA ASP A 124 -5.91 -5.02 -4.73
C ASP A 124 -6.06 -4.23 -6.02
N TYR A 125 -7.11 -3.41 -6.14
CA TYR A 125 -7.39 -2.63 -7.34
C TYR A 125 -6.38 -1.50 -7.59
N PHE A 126 -5.97 -0.75 -6.55
CA PHE A 126 -5.10 0.41 -6.73
C PHE A 126 -3.59 0.12 -6.55
N PHE A 127 -3.21 -0.95 -5.85
CA PHE A 127 -1.82 -1.20 -5.47
C PHE A 127 -1.36 -2.59 -5.86
N THR A 128 -1.87 -3.64 -5.19
CA THR A 128 -1.28 -4.98 -5.28
C THR A 128 -1.30 -5.53 -6.70
N CYS A 129 -2.44 -5.49 -7.39
CA CYS A 129 -2.54 -6.09 -8.71
C CYS A 129 -1.78 -5.31 -9.79
N SER A 130 -1.84 -3.98 -9.75
CA SER A 130 -1.04 -3.13 -10.64
C SER A 130 0.47 -3.30 -10.41
N LEU A 131 0.90 -3.50 -9.16
CA LEU A 131 2.28 -3.80 -8.84
C LEU A 131 2.70 -5.17 -9.39
N ILE A 132 1.86 -6.20 -9.26
CA ILE A 132 2.15 -7.54 -9.78
C ILE A 132 2.27 -7.51 -11.32
N GLU A 133 1.34 -6.82 -12.00
CA GLU A 133 1.41 -6.60 -13.44
C GLU A 133 2.72 -5.91 -13.84
N PHE A 134 3.09 -4.85 -13.11
CA PHE A 134 4.35 -4.16 -13.35
C PHE A 134 5.57 -5.06 -13.09
N ALA A 135 5.59 -5.81 -12.00
CA ALA A 135 6.67 -6.72 -11.64
C ALA A 135 6.85 -7.83 -12.68
N ASP A 136 5.76 -8.36 -13.24
CA ASP A 136 5.78 -9.32 -14.35
C ASP A 136 6.43 -8.72 -15.60
N ILE A 137 6.03 -7.51 -15.98
CA ILE A 137 6.61 -6.82 -17.14
C ILE A 137 8.10 -6.56 -16.93
N ILE A 138 8.51 -6.12 -15.74
CA ILE A 138 9.91 -5.88 -15.44
C ILE A 138 10.70 -7.20 -15.46
N ALA A 139 10.23 -8.24 -14.78
CA ALA A 139 10.92 -9.53 -14.69
C ALA A 139 11.16 -10.20 -16.06
N ASP A 140 10.21 -10.06 -16.99
CA ASP A 140 10.35 -10.60 -18.35
C ASP A 140 11.31 -9.78 -19.24
N ASN A 141 11.70 -8.57 -18.83
CA ASN A 141 12.35 -7.60 -19.70
C ASN A 141 13.63 -6.97 -19.15
N VAL A 142 14.08 -7.28 -17.95
CA VAL A 142 15.38 -6.82 -17.41
C VAL A 142 16.40 -7.95 -17.37
N TYR A 143 17.68 -7.60 -17.37
CA TYR A 143 18.78 -8.57 -17.31
C TYR A 143 19.16 -8.94 -15.87
N GLY A 144 18.90 -8.04 -14.91
CA GLY A 144 19.18 -8.26 -13.50
C GLY A 144 18.07 -9.03 -12.79
N PRO A 145 18.33 -9.50 -11.56
CA PRO A 145 17.32 -10.21 -10.78
C PRO A 145 16.22 -9.26 -10.30
N VAL A 146 14.99 -9.76 -10.30
CA VAL A 146 13.84 -9.12 -9.67
C VAL A 146 13.50 -9.89 -8.40
N TYR A 147 13.13 -9.20 -7.33
CA TYR A 147 12.64 -9.79 -6.09
C TYR A 147 11.32 -9.15 -5.70
N MET A 148 10.44 -9.92 -5.08
CA MET A 148 9.15 -9.44 -4.57
C MET A 148 9.06 -9.75 -3.08
N TYR A 149 8.51 -8.82 -2.29
CA TYR A 149 8.11 -9.08 -0.91
C TYR A 149 6.62 -8.86 -0.67
N TYR A 150 6.10 -9.54 0.33
CA TYR A 150 4.79 -9.30 0.90
C TYR A 150 4.93 -8.96 2.37
N PHE A 151 4.62 -7.72 2.74
CA PHE A 151 4.87 -7.21 4.08
C PHE A 151 3.67 -7.46 4.99
N THR A 152 3.86 -8.31 5.99
CA THR A 152 2.82 -8.81 6.90
C THR A 152 3.17 -8.60 8.36
N MET A 153 4.17 -7.75 8.67
CA MET A 153 4.61 -7.53 10.04
C MET A 153 3.50 -7.03 10.96
N ARG A 154 3.36 -7.71 12.09
CA ARG A 154 2.41 -7.41 13.16
C ARG A 154 3.12 -7.64 14.48
N SER A 155 3.05 -6.69 15.41
CA SER A 155 3.67 -6.86 16.71
C SER A 155 2.85 -7.84 17.57
N VAL A 156 3.27 -9.11 17.68
CA VAL A 156 2.59 -10.10 18.52
C VAL A 156 3.47 -10.46 19.73
N LEU A 157 2.84 -10.63 20.90
CA LEU A 157 3.51 -11.15 22.09
C LEU A 157 3.22 -12.64 22.07
N PHE A 158 4.24 -13.46 21.86
CA PHE A 158 4.06 -14.89 21.98
C PHE A 158 3.66 -15.22 23.42
N PRO A 159 2.52 -15.90 23.64
CA PRO A 159 2.18 -16.36 24.96
C PRO A 159 3.20 -17.44 25.33
N SER A 160 4.03 -17.16 26.34
CA SER A 160 4.85 -18.18 26.99
C SER A 160 3.91 -19.20 27.68
N LEU A 161 3.46 -20.23 26.96
CA LEU A 161 2.73 -21.44 27.42
C LEU A 161 1.56 -21.29 28.45
N ALA A 162 1.21 -20.09 28.90
CA ALA A 162 0.39 -19.87 30.10
C ALA A 162 -0.87 -19.02 29.86
N HIS A 163 -1.20 -18.65 28.63
CA HIS A 163 -2.44 -17.92 28.36
C HIS A 163 -3.09 -18.36 27.04
N ILE A 164 -3.86 -19.44 27.13
CA ILE A 164 -4.82 -19.87 26.09
C ILE A 164 -6.03 -18.89 25.99
N VAL A 165 -6.10 -17.85 26.84
CA VAL A 165 -7.26 -16.94 26.94
C VAL A 165 -7.15 -15.67 26.06
N ALA A 166 -6.03 -15.42 25.38
CA ALA A 166 -5.81 -14.19 24.58
C ALA A 166 -6.00 -14.36 23.05
N ILE A 167 -6.86 -15.26 22.61
CA ILE A 167 -7.12 -15.48 21.17
C ILE A 167 -7.79 -14.26 20.51
N ASP A 168 -8.46 -13.39 21.28
CA ASP A 168 -9.18 -12.21 20.79
C ASP A 168 -8.26 -11.05 20.31
N HIS A 169 -6.96 -11.07 20.65
CA HIS A 169 -6.02 -9.98 20.34
C HIS A 169 -4.85 -10.35 19.42
N LEU A 170 -4.76 -11.61 18.96
CA LEU A 170 -3.62 -12.06 18.15
C LEU A 170 -3.79 -11.80 16.64
N SER A 171 -5.02 -11.71 16.12
CA SER A 171 -5.24 -11.67 14.66
C SER A 171 -5.10 -10.29 14.03
N ASN A 172 -4.98 -9.21 14.82
CA ASN A 172 -5.13 -7.84 14.34
C ASN A 172 -4.17 -6.84 14.98
N ARG A 173 -2.90 -7.23 15.09
CA ARG A 173 -1.83 -6.34 15.51
C ARG A 173 -1.24 -5.65 14.28
N ARG A 174 -0.77 -4.42 14.46
CA ARG A 174 0.02 -3.60 13.52
C ARG A 174 1.24 -3.12 14.31
N SER A 175 2.15 -2.34 13.69
CA SER A 175 3.22 -1.66 14.44
C SER A 175 2.65 -1.00 15.71
N THR A 176 3.29 -1.20 16.86
CA THR A 176 2.83 -0.58 18.12
C THR A 176 2.96 0.94 18.13
N ALA A 177 3.80 1.51 17.26
CA ALA A 177 3.94 2.95 17.08
C ALA A 177 2.86 3.57 16.18
N ASN A 178 2.11 2.74 15.44
CA ASN A 178 1.04 3.24 14.58
C ASN A 178 -0.11 3.82 15.48
N PRO A 179 -0.71 4.96 15.15
CA PRO A 179 -1.81 5.55 15.94
C PRO A 179 -3.22 5.16 15.45
N TRP A 180 -3.34 4.51 14.29
CA TRP A 180 -4.62 4.20 13.63
C TRP A 180 -5.37 3.03 14.28
N PRO A 181 -6.68 2.84 14.06
CA PRO A 181 -7.40 1.68 14.60
C PRO A 181 -6.75 0.35 14.18
N LYS A 182 -6.71 -0.63 15.08
CA LYS A 182 -6.11 -1.96 14.82
C LYS A 182 -6.65 -2.64 13.56
N TRP A 183 -7.94 -2.44 13.25
CA TRP A 183 -8.57 -3.04 12.07
C TRP A 183 -7.95 -2.61 10.74
N MET A 184 -7.26 -1.47 10.70
CA MET A 184 -6.59 -1.03 9.50
C MET A 184 -5.32 -1.86 9.22
N GLY A 185 -4.87 -2.67 10.17
CA GLY A 185 -3.84 -3.68 9.97
C GLY A 185 -2.52 -3.11 9.49
N VAL A 186 -1.89 -3.81 8.54
CA VAL A 186 -0.59 -3.46 7.97
C VAL A 186 -0.81 -2.53 6.78
N MET A 187 -1.15 -1.29 7.10
CA MET A 187 -1.57 -0.28 6.13
C MET A 187 -0.41 0.25 5.30
N HIS A 188 -0.77 0.82 4.15
CA HIS A 188 0.17 1.45 3.23
C HIS A 188 1.19 2.38 3.91
N GLY A 189 2.46 2.20 3.60
CA GLY A 189 3.57 3.07 4.03
C GLY A 189 4.12 2.76 5.43
N TYR A 190 3.53 1.83 6.19
CA TYR A 190 4.03 1.47 7.53
C TYR A 190 5.16 0.43 7.51
N GLU A 191 5.55 -0.06 6.34
CA GLU A 191 6.81 -0.77 6.14
C GLU A 191 8.02 0.18 6.15
N ILE A 192 7.81 1.46 5.80
CA ILE A 192 8.85 2.49 5.68
C ILE A 192 9.57 2.70 7.01
N GLU A 193 8.85 2.74 8.13
CA GLU A 193 9.46 2.94 9.45
C GLU A 193 10.50 1.86 9.81
N TYR A 194 10.28 0.62 9.37
CA TYR A 194 11.22 -0.48 9.57
C TYR A 194 12.39 -0.40 8.59
N ALA A 195 12.14 -0.01 7.34
CA ALA A 195 13.17 0.19 6.33
C ALA A 195 14.16 1.30 6.71
N PHE A 196 13.73 2.29 7.49
CA PHE A 196 14.55 3.42 7.94
C PHE A 196 15.01 3.36 9.40
N GLY A 197 14.80 2.25 10.12
CA GLY A 197 15.35 2.11 11.47
C GLY A 197 14.61 2.90 12.55
N GLN A 198 13.32 3.23 12.37
CA GLN A 198 12.57 3.99 13.38
C GLN A 198 12.49 3.28 14.75
N PRO A 199 12.29 1.96 14.86
CA PRO A 199 12.32 1.27 16.15
C PRO A 199 13.66 1.41 16.90
N LEU A 200 14.76 1.65 16.18
CA LEU A 200 16.10 1.82 16.75
C LEU A 200 16.36 3.28 17.15
N SER A 201 15.98 4.22 16.28
CA SER A 201 16.22 5.67 16.47
C SER A 201 15.19 6.34 17.39
N ARG A 202 13.96 5.83 17.43
CA ARG A 202 12.84 6.36 18.22
C ARG A 202 12.12 5.27 19.02
N PRO A 203 12.83 4.55 19.91
CA PRO A 203 12.27 3.42 20.65
C PRO A 203 11.10 3.82 21.57
N SER A 204 11.00 5.10 21.96
CA SER A 204 9.92 5.61 22.81
C SER A 204 8.55 5.62 22.15
N LEU A 205 8.47 5.54 20.81
CA LEU A 205 7.20 5.46 20.08
C LEU A 205 6.56 4.06 20.17
N TYR A 206 7.33 3.05 20.51
CA TYR A 206 6.90 1.66 20.50
C TYR A 206 6.59 1.16 21.91
N GLU A 207 5.66 0.22 22.01
CA GLU A 207 5.34 -0.43 23.27
C GLU A 207 6.54 -1.27 23.75
N LYS A 208 6.94 -1.09 25.02
CA LYS A 208 8.13 -1.73 25.62
C LYS A 208 8.16 -3.25 25.46
N ASN A 209 7.00 -3.90 25.53
CA ASN A 209 6.89 -5.36 25.46
C ASN A 209 7.15 -5.92 24.05
N TYR A 210 7.08 -5.09 23.01
CA TYR A 210 7.26 -5.50 21.61
C TYR A 210 8.49 -4.85 20.98
N LEU A 211 9.01 -3.79 21.57
CA LEU A 211 10.12 -3.00 21.05
C LEU A 211 11.30 -3.86 20.58
N ARG A 212 11.67 -4.93 21.31
CA ARG A 212 12.76 -5.81 20.89
C ARG A 212 12.47 -6.56 19.60
N THR A 213 11.24 -7.03 19.41
CA THR A 213 10.79 -7.68 18.17
C THR A 213 10.80 -6.69 17.02
N GLU A 214 10.30 -5.47 17.24
CA GLU A 214 10.26 -4.38 16.27
C GLU A 214 11.66 -3.95 15.82
N GLN A 215 12.59 -3.83 16.77
CA GLN A 215 14.00 -3.51 16.51
C GLN A 215 14.67 -4.60 15.66
N ARG A 216 14.51 -5.87 16.06
CA ARG A 216 15.06 -7.01 15.30
C ARG A 216 14.50 -7.07 13.89
N PHE A 217 13.20 -6.81 13.74
CA PHE A 217 12.57 -6.79 12.43
C PHE A 217 13.08 -5.64 11.57
N SER A 218 13.25 -4.45 12.13
CA SER A 218 13.87 -3.32 11.42
C SER A 218 15.32 -3.60 11.01
N GLU A 219 16.14 -4.16 11.91
CA GLU A 219 17.51 -4.59 11.60
C GLU A 219 17.54 -5.62 10.45
N PHE A 220 16.61 -6.58 10.48
CA PHE A 220 16.44 -7.58 9.43
C PHE A 220 16.12 -6.96 8.07
N ILE A 221 15.12 -6.07 8.00
CA ILE A 221 14.72 -5.38 6.76
C ILE A 221 15.86 -4.51 6.22
N MET A 222 16.48 -3.69 7.08
CA MET A 222 17.59 -2.84 6.68
C MET A 222 18.75 -3.66 6.13
N LYS A 223 19.05 -4.82 6.73
CA LYS A 223 20.08 -5.71 6.22
C LYS A 223 19.76 -6.21 4.80
N LEU A 224 18.53 -6.64 4.53
CA LEU A 224 18.10 -7.05 3.19
C LEU A 224 18.28 -5.93 2.15
N TRP A 225 17.92 -4.70 2.52
CA TRP A 225 18.09 -3.51 1.66
C TRP A 225 19.56 -3.16 1.42
N ILE A 226 20.39 -3.21 2.45
CA ILE A 226 21.83 -2.96 2.34
C ILE A 226 22.50 -4.04 1.46
N ASP A 227 22.18 -5.32 1.70
CA ASP A 227 22.74 -6.43 0.94
C ASP A 227 22.34 -6.35 -0.54
N PHE A 228 21.07 -6.00 -0.82
CA PHE A 228 20.61 -5.74 -2.18
C PHE A 228 21.31 -4.53 -2.82
N ALA A 229 21.42 -3.41 -2.11
CA ALA A 229 22.08 -2.21 -2.65
C ALA A 229 23.56 -2.46 -2.98
N ASN A 230 24.24 -3.28 -2.19
CA ASN A 230 25.65 -3.60 -2.38
C ASN A 230 25.90 -4.66 -3.46
N THR A 231 25.02 -5.65 -3.59
CA THR A 231 25.30 -6.88 -4.38
C THR A 231 24.26 -7.21 -5.44
N GLY A 232 23.11 -6.54 -5.44
CA GLY A 232 21.95 -6.89 -6.25
C GLY A 232 21.20 -8.14 -5.76
N THR A 233 21.60 -8.76 -4.65
CA THR A 233 20.97 -9.94 -4.05
C THR A 233 20.66 -9.68 -2.57
N PRO A 234 19.39 -9.65 -2.13
CA PRO A 234 19.04 -9.32 -0.75
C PRO A 234 19.37 -10.44 0.25
N ALA A 235 19.18 -11.70 -0.15
CA ALA A 235 19.51 -12.88 0.65
C ALA A 235 19.54 -14.14 -0.21
N THR A 236 20.22 -15.19 0.25
CA THR A 236 20.31 -16.48 -0.46
C THR A 236 19.00 -17.28 -0.43
N TYR A 237 18.18 -17.09 0.60
CA TYR A 237 16.88 -17.75 0.75
C TYR A 237 15.73 -16.99 0.06
N TRP A 238 15.97 -15.77 -0.44
CA TRP A 238 14.95 -14.99 -1.12
C TRP A 238 14.97 -15.36 -2.61
N PRO A 239 13.97 -16.08 -3.13
CA PRO A 239 13.94 -16.48 -4.52
C PRO A 239 13.79 -15.28 -5.45
N LYS A 240 14.35 -15.41 -6.66
CA LYS A 240 14.13 -14.43 -7.72
C LYS A 240 12.69 -14.52 -8.20
N TYR A 241 12.03 -13.39 -8.27
CA TYR A 241 10.69 -13.25 -8.84
C TYR A 241 10.73 -13.52 -10.35
N ASN A 242 9.72 -14.21 -10.85
CA ASN A 242 9.44 -14.36 -12.27
C ASN A 242 7.92 -14.47 -12.47
N ARG A 243 7.46 -14.19 -13.70
CA ARG A 243 6.03 -14.16 -14.04
C ARG A 243 5.32 -15.51 -13.90
N ILE A 244 6.06 -16.62 -13.93
CA ILE A 244 5.50 -17.98 -13.87
C ILE A 244 5.24 -18.37 -12.42
N ASP A 245 6.29 -18.31 -11.57
CA ASP A 245 6.20 -18.78 -10.18
C ASP A 245 5.66 -17.71 -9.23
N ARG A 246 5.79 -16.42 -9.58
CA ARG A 246 5.36 -15.26 -8.80
C ARG A 246 5.64 -15.38 -7.30
N GLN A 247 6.87 -15.78 -6.98
CA GLN A 247 7.32 -15.99 -5.59
C GLN A 247 7.67 -14.66 -4.91
N ALA A 248 7.13 -14.45 -3.72
CA ALA A 248 7.43 -13.30 -2.87
C ALA A 248 7.87 -13.76 -1.47
N LEU A 249 8.87 -13.10 -0.89
CA LEU A 249 9.25 -13.34 0.50
C LEU A 249 8.22 -12.68 1.43
N GLU A 250 7.65 -13.44 2.36
CA GLU A 250 6.85 -12.87 3.44
C GLU A 250 7.77 -12.18 4.46
N LEU A 251 7.53 -10.88 4.67
CA LEU A 251 8.22 -10.06 5.66
C LEU A 251 7.29 -9.84 6.85
N GLY A 252 7.37 -10.77 7.81
CA GLY A 252 6.57 -10.78 9.02
C GLY A 252 7.41 -11.06 10.26
N GLU A 253 6.76 -11.20 11.43
CA GLU A 253 7.47 -11.42 12.69
C GLU A 253 8.34 -12.68 12.65
N GLU A 254 7.84 -13.75 12.04
CA GLU A 254 8.53 -15.04 11.92
C GLU A 254 9.85 -14.93 11.12
N SER A 255 9.96 -13.95 10.22
CA SER A 255 11.19 -13.66 9.47
C SER A 255 12.35 -13.31 10.41
N THR A 256 12.08 -12.74 11.59
CA THR A 256 13.11 -12.42 12.61
C THR A 256 13.68 -13.65 13.32
N ARG A 257 13.04 -14.81 13.15
CA ARG A 257 13.43 -16.08 13.78
C ARG A 257 14.11 -17.05 12.81
N GLY A 258 14.31 -16.61 11.56
CA GLY A 258 14.84 -17.43 10.49
C GLY A 258 13.79 -18.28 9.76
N ASP A 259 12.49 -18.12 10.06
CA ASP A 259 11.42 -18.72 9.26
C ASP A 259 11.16 -17.82 8.04
N HIS A 260 11.67 -18.25 6.88
CA HIS A 260 11.58 -17.52 5.62
C HIS A 260 10.48 -18.13 4.75
N ARG A 261 9.26 -17.62 4.90
CA ARG A 261 8.10 -18.09 4.15
C ARG A 261 8.07 -17.46 2.76
N ILE A 262 7.82 -18.31 1.76
CA ILE A 262 7.65 -17.88 0.37
C ILE A 262 6.17 -17.95 0.03
N MET A 263 5.59 -16.78 -0.24
CA MET A 263 4.24 -16.63 -0.78
C MET A 263 4.29 -16.86 -2.29
N VAL A 264 3.28 -17.55 -2.82
CA VAL A 264 3.12 -17.80 -4.26
C VAL A 264 1.86 -17.08 -4.73
N ASP A 265 1.99 -16.28 -5.79
CA ASP A 265 0.86 -15.60 -6.45
C ASP A 265 0.02 -14.75 -5.47
N VAL A 266 0.68 -13.78 -4.81
CA VAL A 266 0.05 -12.88 -3.81
C VAL A 266 -1.24 -12.28 -4.38
N HIS A 267 -2.39 -12.64 -3.78
CA HIS A 267 -3.74 -12.25 -4.21
C HIS A 267 -4.07 -12.56 -5.68
N GLY A 268 -3.38 -13.51 -6.33
CA GLY A 268 -3.51 -13.69 -7.77
C GLY A 268 -4.90 -14.08 -8.24
N SER A 269 -5.72 -14.78 -7.43
CA SER A 269 -7.13 -15.02 -7.74
C SER A 269 -7.95 -13.72 -7.83
N TYR A 270 -7.70 -12.77 -6.94
CA TYR A 270 -8.34 -11.46 -6.92
C TYR A 270 -7.84 -10.58 -8.06
N CYS A 271 -6.54 -10.63 -8.37
CA CYS A 271 -5.98 -9.88 -9.49
C CYS A 271 -6.53 -10.37 -10.83
N ARG A 272 -6.60 -11.69 -11.06
CA ARG A 272 -7.25 -12.26 -12.25
C ARG A 272 -8.71 -11.81 -12.37
N LEU A 273 -9.46 -11.84 -11.27
CA LEU A 273 -10.85 -11.36 -11.26
C LEU A 273 -10.97 -9.88 -11.63
N ILE A 274 -10.07 -9.03 -11.11
CA ILE A 274 -10.04 -7.60 -11.46
C ILE A 274 -9.70 -7.40 -12.94
N ASP A 275 -8.75 -8.15 -13.48
CA ASP A 275 -8.35 -8.03 -14.88
C ASP A 275 -9.44 -8.50 -15.85
N GLU A 276 -10.13 -9.59 -15.51
CA GLU A 276 -11.33 -10.04 -16.22
C GLU A 276 -12.44 -8.98 -16.15
N ALA A 277 -12.66 -8.39 -14.98
CA ALA A 277 -13.64 -7.32 -14.79
C ALA A 277 -13.32 -6.08 -15.65
N LYS A 278 -12.05 -5.65 -15.71
CA LYS A 278 -11.59 -4.57 -16.60
C LYS A 278 -11.83 -4.92 -18.07
N THR A 279 -11.55 -6.16 -18.46
CA THR A 279 -11.73 -6.63 -19.85
C THR A 279 -13.19 -6.61 -20.28
N VAL A 280 -14.09 -7.13 -19.45
CA VAL A 280 -15.55 -7.11 -19.70
C VAL A 280 -16.10 -5.69 -19.80
N ALA A 281 -15.52 -4.75 -19.05
CA ALA A 281 -15.87 -3.34 -19.09
C ALA A 281 -15.34 -2.56 -20.31
N GLY A 282 -14.60 -3.22 -21.21
CA GLY A 282 -13.93 -2.55 -22.34
C GLY A 282 -12.71 -1.71 -21.93
N GLN A 283 -12.14 -1.96 -20.74
CA GLN A 283 -10.97 -1.28 -20.20
C GLN A 283 -9.71 -2.15 -20.13
N GLY A 284 -9.74 -3.37 -20.70
CA GLY A 284 -8.59 -4.27 -20.72
C GLY A 284 -7.60 -3.93 -21.83
N THR A 285 -6.30 -3.93 -21.51
CA THR A 285 -5.22 -4.02 -22.50
C THR A 285 -5.35 -5.33 -23.26
N THR A 286 -5.49 -5.25 -24.58
CA THR A 286 -5.55 -6.41 -25.47
C THR A 286 -4.25 -7.21 -25.39
N HIS A 287 -4.27 -8.36 -24.71
CA HIS A 287 -3.25 -9.38 -24.89
C HIS A 287 -3.46 -10.02 -26.26
N SER A 288 -2.76 -9.51 -27.28
CA SER A 288 -2.71 -10.09 -28.61
C SER A 288 -2.06 -11.47 -28.54
N ARG A 289 -2.89 -12.51 -28.62
CA ARG A 289 -2.50 -13.84 -29.07
C ARG A 289 -2.24 -13.72 -30.57
N GLY A 290 -0.99 -13.92 -30.99
CA GLY A 290 -0.61 -13.77 -32.39
C GLY A 290 -1.29 -14.81 -33.29
N GLU A 291 -1.89 -14.33 -34.37
CA GLU A 291 -1.99 -14.97 -35.68
C GLU A 291 -2.34 -13.86 -36.71
N GLY A 292 -1.93 -14.04 -37.96
CA GLY A 292 -1.55 -12.97 -38.88
C GLY A 292 -2.66 -12.31 -39.70
N ASN A 293 -2.26 -11.20 -40.31
CA ASN A 293 -2.86 -10.43 -41.42
C ASN A 293 -4.36 -10.11 -41.36
N ASP A 294 -4.70 -8.83 -41.23
CA ASP A 294 -5.08 -8.02 -42.39
C ASP A 294 -5.04 -6.53 -42.07
N ASN A 295 -4.79 -5.74 -43.11
CA ASN A 295 -4.80 -4.29 -43.09
C ASN A 295 -6.21 -3.79 -42.78
N ASP A 296 -6.35 -2.88 -41.82
CA ASP A 296 -7.30 -1.77 -41.90
C ASP A 296 -6.82 -0.64 -40.98
N ASP A 297 -6.70 0.55 -41.58
CA ASP A 297 -6.54 1.84 -40.92
C ASP A 297 -7.76 2.07 -40.01
N ASP A 298 -7.56 2.21 -38.70
CA ASP A 298 -8.44 3.02 -37.86
C ASP A 298 -7.67 3.59 -36.67
N SER A 299 -7.21 4.82 -36.89
CA SER A 299 -6.56 5.71 -35.96
C SER A 299 -7.59 6.39 -35.04
N GLU A 300 -8.07 5.74 -33.97
CA GLU A 300 -8.64 6.43 -32.79
C GLU A 300 -8.96 5.46 -31.64
N SER A 301 -8.00 5.21 -30.76
CA SER A 301 -8.30 4.62 -29.45
C SER A 301 -7.27 5.04 -28.39
N ALA A 302 -7.08 6.35 -28.28
CA ALA A 302 -6.50 6.95 -27.09
C ALA A 302 -7.63 7.46 -26.19
N SER A 303 -7.72 6.88 -24.97
CA SER A 303 -8.28 7.54 -23.79
C SER A 303 -9.69 8.16 -23.93
N ARG A 304 -10.75 7.34 -24.02
CA ARG A 304 -12.07 7.77 -23.53
C ARG A 304 -12.16 7.53 -22.03
N PHE A 305 -11.68 8.51 -21.27
CA PHE A 305 -12.09 8.69 -19.88
C PHE A 305 -13.62 8.83 -19.86
N VAL A 306 -14.29 7.86 -19.23
CA VAL A 306 -15.75 7.94 -19.02
C VAL A 306 -16.01 9.10 -18.07
N SER A 307 -16.56 10.18 -18.63
CA SER A 307 -17.17 11.30 -17.91
C SER A 307 -18.38 10.78 -17.12
N GLY A 308 -18.13 10.28 -15.91
CA GLY A 308 -19.13 9.86 -14.94
C GLY A 308 -18.64 10.17 -13.52
N ASP A 309 -19.15 11.26 -12.94
CA ASP A 309 -18.90 11.78 -11.58
C ASP A 309 -17.42 11.81 -11.14
N GLU A 310 -16.73 12.90 -11.52
CA GLU A 310 -15.31 13.22 -11.27
C GLU A 310 -14.86 13.33 -9.79
N ARG A 311 -15.54 12.69 -8.83
CA ARG A 311 -15.34 12.93 -7.38
C ARG A 311 -15.02 11.70 -6.54
N VAL A 312 -14.75 10.54 -7.14
CA VAL A 312 -14.53 9.32 -6.32
C VAL A 312 -13.07 9.19 -5.90
N PHE A 313 -12.09 9.25 -6.80
CA PHE A 313 -10.67 9.33 -6.43
C PHE A 313 -9.87 10.01 -7.54
N LYS A 314 -9.38 11.22 -7.27
CA LYS A 314 -8.36 11.89 -8.07
C LYS A 314 -7.12 11.97 -7.20
N PHE A 315 -6.15 11.07 -7.41
CA PHE A 315 -4.81 11.18 -6.81
C PHE A 315 -4.08 12.34 -7.49
N TYR A 316 -4.48 13.57 -7.21
CA TYR A 316 -3.61 14.72 -7.43
C TYR A 316 -2.63 14.77 -6.27
N GLU A 317 -1.39 15.13 -6.58
CA GLU A 317 -0.34 15.53 -5.66
C GLU A 317 -0.94 16.37 -4.51
N VAL A 318 -1.19 15.73 -3.36
CA VAL A 318 -1.76 16.39 -2.18
C VAL A 318 -0.64 17.20 -1.54
N ARG A 319 -0.46 18.45 -2.00
CA ARG A 319 0.16 19.48 -1.18
C ARG A 319 -0.91 20.11 -0.28
N ASN A 320 -0.60 20.20 1.02
CA ASN A 320 -1.14 21.19 1.96
C ASN A 320 -2.48 20.96 2.69
N ARG A 321 -3.02 19.74 2.79
CA ARG A 321 -4.09 19.48 3.80
C ARG A 321 -3.95 18.21 4.64
N ALA A 322 -3.23 17.20 4.16
CA ALA A 322 -2.83 16.06 5.00
C ALA A 322 -1.77 16.46 6.05
N ASP A 323 -0.95 17.46 5.73
CA ASP A 323 0.15 17.91 6.58
C ASP A 323 -0.32 18.55 7.89
N VAL A 324 -1.46 19.23 7.90
CA VAL A 324 -1.94 19.96 9.10
C VAL A 324 -2.43 19.00 10.18
N ALA A 325 -3.18 17.96 9.81
CA ALA A 325 -3.66 16.95 10.76
C ALA A 325 -2.54 16.04 11.28
N ALA A 326 -1.54 15.71 10.44
CA ALA A 326 -0.39 14.90 10.85
C ALA A 326 0.62 15.68 11.73
N THR A 327 0.75 17.00 11.51
CA THR A 327 1.62 17.87 12.31
C THR A 327 1.05 18.08 13.72
N GLU A 328 -0.28 18.15 13.89
CA GLU A 328 -0.94 18.22 15.22
C GLU A 328 -0.83 16.89 16.00
N LEU A 329 -0.57 15.77 15.32
CA LEU A 329 -0.38 14.44 15.92
C LEU A 329 1.09 14.11 16.28
N GLY A 330 2.03 15.05 16.12
CA GLY A 330 3.45 14.81 16.43
C GLY A 330 4.12 13.79 15.50
N VAL A 331 3.51 13.48 14.35
CA VAL A 331 4.06 12.59 13.33
C VAL A 331 5.12 13.36 12.54
N GLN A 332 6.39 13.19 12.90
CA GLN A 332 7.48 13.67 12.06
C GLN A 332 7.62 12.76 10.84
N HIS A 333 7.19 13.26 9.67
CA HIS A 333 7.47 12.61 8.39
C HIS A 333 8.98 12.57 8.11
N VAL A 334 9.47 11.39 7.74
CA VAL A 334 10.69 11.24 6.93
C VAL A 334 10.25 11.44 5.48
N THR A 335 10.45 12.64 4.95
CA THR A 335 10.41 12.86 3.49
C THR A 335 11.71 12.33 2.91
N SER A 336 11.66 11.79 1.69
CA SER A 336 12.77 11.13 0.97
C SER A 336 13.90 12.07 0.52
N HIS A 337 14.12 13.19 1.20
CA HIS A 337 15.24 14.09 0.96
C HIS A 337 16.14 14.13 2.20
N GLY A 338 17.11 13.23 2.23
CA GLY A 338 18.23 13.34 3.16
C GLY A 338 19.00 14.63 2.92
N ARG A 339 18.84 15.61 3.81
CA ARG A 339 19.91 16.52 4.23
C ARG A 339 19.78 16.82 5.72
N LEU A 340 20.69 16.21 6.49
CA LEU A 340 21.18 16.81 7.73
C LEU A 340 21.84 18.15 7.39
N ALA A 341 21.37 19.23 7.99
CA ALA A 341 22.12 20.46 8.17
C ALA A 341 21.60 21.20 9.43
N ASP A 342 22.41 21.08 10.48
CA ASP A 342 22.71 22.03 11.55
C ASP A 342 21.67 22.93 12.23
N ALA A 343 21.61 22.72 13.55
CA ALA A 343 21.94 23.67 14.61
C ALA A 343 21.35 25.11 14.57
N GLY A 344 20.49 25.36 15.56
CA GLY A 344 20.51 26.57 16.38
C GLY A 344 19.88 27.84 15.81
N LEU A 345 18.78 28.30 16.42
CA LEU A 345 18.77 29.59 17.11
C LEU A 345 17.48 29.78 17.94
N HIS A 346 17.68 30.23 19.17
CA HIS A 346 16.69 30.96 19.98
C HIS A 346 16.03 32.08 19.17
N LEU A 347 14.71 32.28 19.31
CA LEU A 347 14.16 33.63 19.40
C LEU A 347 12.82 33.66 20.15
N GLN A 348 12.84 34.29 21.33
CA GLN A 348 11.68 34.80 22.06
C GLN A 348 10.99 35.92 21.26
N LEU A 349 9.65 35.92 21.16
CA LEU A 349 8.84 37.13 20.94
C LEU A 349 7.48 36.91 21.63
N ARG A 350 7.30 37.39 22.87
CA ARG A 350 6.71 38.69 23.28
C ARG A 350 5.31 38.97 22.71
N HIS A 351 4.35 39.04 23.62
CA HIS A 351 2.99 39.57 23.43
C HIS A 351 2.96 41.00 22.86
N PRO A 352 1.93 41.36 22.07
CA PRO A 352 1.53 42.74 21.89
C PRO A 352 0.41 43.11 22.88
N THR A 353 0.66 44.17 23.63
CA THR A 353 -0.31 44.99 24.36
C THR A 353 -1.26 45.71 23.41
N HIS A 354 -2.56 45.66 23.71
CA HIS A 354 -3.55 46.57 23.12
C HIS A 354 -3.41 47.97 23.72
N VAL A 355 -3.39 48.98 22.85
CA VAL A 355 -3.68 50.38 23.17
C VAL A 355 -4.98 50.74 22.46
N SER A 356 -6.01 51.02 23.24
CA SER A 356 -7.02 52.07 23.03
C SER A 356 -7.74 52.28 24.35
#